data_AF-A0A536G6M3-F1
#
_entry.id   AF-A0A536G6M3-F1
#
_cell.length_a   1.000
_cell.length_b   1.000
_cell.length_c   1.000
_cell.angle_alpha   90.00
_cell.angle_beta   90.00
_cell.angle_gamma   90.00
#
_symmetry.space_group_name_H-M   'P 1'
#
loop_
_entity.id
_entity.type
_entity.pdbx_description
1 polymer ?
#
loop_
_entity_poly.entity_id
_entity_poly.type
_entity_poly.pdbx_seq_one_letter_code
_entity_poly.pdbx_strand_id
1 'polypeptide(L)'
;MTVGGSQPGGSDGFPLPLRLATVLLGIGLLALLIAAVARLQPSTRSATAPTASPAPGASGTGIALNHDLSRPIRHAVVLVPLDDFPTDRATAIRDRLAADYRLPISVAESLSIHEETFDPGSNQLVAESIIDQLGALHPEWQAGVLVIGLTTTDMRIAGRPDWRFAFSYRVSDGVAVVSSANMSVFLDFGEDARWNRFGKMVLRQVAFLYYGLRPVTDPSDLLYNSILSTDDVDRIADHL
;
A
#
# COMPACT_ATOMS: atom_id res chain seq x y z
N MET A 1 -11.26 -66.79 -29.09
CA MET A 1 -11.19 -67.88 -28.09
C MET A 1 -11.09 -67.25 -26.71
N THR A 2 -11.84 -67.85 -25.80
CA THR A 2 -12.18 -67.51 -24.40
C THR A 2 -11.02 -67.50 -23.41
N VAL A 3 -11.13 -66.57 -22.42
CA VAL A 3 -10.96 -66.71 -20.95
C VAL A 3 -9.69 -67.42 -20.43
N GLY A 4 -8.81 -66.72 -19.69
CA GLY A 4 -8.75 -66.72 -18.21
C GLY A 4 -7.78 -67.80 -17.71
N GLY A 5 -6.80 -67.61 -16.83
CA GLY A 5 -6.71 -66.79 -15.63
C GLY A 5 -6.25 -67.74 -14.52
N SER A 6 -5.06 -67.57 -13.94
CA SER A 6 -4.69 -68.24 -12.69
C SER A 6 -3.44 -67.63 -12.04
N GLN A 7 -3.65 -67.26 -10.79
CA GLN A 7 -2.75 -66.75 -9.76
C GLN A 7 -1.91 -67.90 -9.15
N PRO A 8 -0.77 -67.59 -8.51
CA PRO A 8 -0.58 -67.96 -7.09
C PRO A 8 0.11 -66.80 -6.33
N GLY A 9 0.05 -66.62 -5.01
CA GLY A 9 -0.48 -67.36 -3.87
C GLY A 9 -0.31 -66.45 -2.62
N GLY A 10 -1.09 -66.71 -1.56
CA GLY A 10 -0.82 -66.15 -0.22
C GLY A 10 0.39 -66.84 0.41
N SER A 11 0.87 -66.51 1.60
CA SER A 11 0.60 -65.47 2.60
C SER A 11 1.71 -65.66 3.66
N ASP A 12 1.90 -64.67 4.53
CA ASP A 12 2.31 -64.78 5.95
C ASP A 12 3.55 -63.96 6.32
N GLY A 13 3.34 -63.04 7.28
CA GLY A 13 4.41 -62.48 8.10
C GLY A 13 4.38 -60.97 8.28
N PHE A 14 3.44 -60.45 9.09
CA PHE A 14 3.69 -59.20 9.84
C PHE A 14 4.69 -59.52 10.96
N PRO A 15 5.66 -58.62 11.25
CA PRO A 15 5.34 -57.48 12.11
C PRO A 15 5.99 -56.15 11.69
N LEU A 16 5.24 -55.06 11.86
CA LEU A 16 5.78 -53.71 12.10
C LEU A 16 6.48 -53.70 13.47
N PRO A 17 7.55 -52.92 13.72
CA PRO A 17 7.39 -51.47 13.87
C PRO A 17 8.64 -50.59 13.59
N LEU A 18 8.48 -49.30 13.86
CA LEU A 18 9.49 -48.23 13.90
C LEU A 18 10.02 -47.72 12.54
N ARG A 19 9.37 -46.67 12.02
CA ARG A 19 10.06 -45.40 11.68
C ARG A 19 9.13 -44.21 11.92
N LEU A 20 8.83 -43.97 13.20
CA LEU A 20 8.32 -42.69 13.71
C LEU A 20 9.47 -42.00 14.46
N ALA A 21 10.54 -41.59 13.77
CA ALA A 21 11.68 -40.94 14.42
C ALA A 21 12.56 -40.13 13.45
N THR A 22 11.97 -39.33 12.57
CA THR A 22 12.77 -38.39 11.74
C THR A 22 12.09 -37.03 11.53
N VAL A 23 11.25 -36.62 12.49
CA VAL A 23 10.65 -35.27 12.52
C VAL A 23 11.05 -34.47 13.76
N LEU A 24 11.77 -35.05 14.73
CA LEU A 24 12.13 -34.37 15.98
C LEU A 24 13.58 -33.87 16.09
N LEU A 25 14.43 -34.04 15.06
CA LEU A 25 15.81 -33.52 15.10
C LEU A 25 15.99 -32.12 14.49
N GLY A 26 15.00 -31.61 13.76
CA GLY A 26 15.06 -30.28 13.12
C GLY A 26 14.61 -29.12 14.01
N ILE A 27 13.75 -29.38 15.01
CA ILE A 27 13.19 -28.32 15.88
C ILE A 27 14.16 -27.96 17.02
N GLY A 28 14.95 -28.93 17.49
CA GLY A 28 15.93 -28.70 18.56
C GLY A 28 17.10 -27.79 18.16
N LEU A 29 17.54 -27.83 16.89
CA LEU A 29 18.66 -27.02 16.42
C LEU A 29 18.26 -25.54 16.21
N LEU A 30 17.00 -25.28 15.82
CA LEU A 30 16.51 -23.92 15.61
C LEU A 30 16.28 -23.17 16.94
N ALA A 31 15.83 -23.86 17.99
CA ALA A 31 15.68 -23.27 19.33
C ALA A 31 17.04 -22.93 19.99
N LEU A 32 18.09 -23.72 19.71
CA LEU A 32 19.43 -23.48 20.23
C LEU A 32 20.14 -22.29 19.57
N LEU A 33 19.83 -21.99 18.30
CA LEU A 33 20.33 -20.80 17.61
C LEU A 33 19.71 -19.49 18.14
N ILE A 34 18.43 -19.51 18.52
CA ILE A 34 17.76 -18.32 19.10
C ILE A 34 18.31 -18.00 20.51
N ALA A 35 18.61 -19.02 21.31
CA ALA A 35 19.16 -18.82 22.66
C ALA A 35 20.62 -18.31 22.67
N ALA A 36 21.40 -18.60 21.62
CA ALA A 36 22.79 -18.16 21.51
C ALA A 36 22.92 -16.67 21.13
N VAL A 37 22.01 -16.14 20.30
CA VAL A 37 22.02 -14.71 19.90
C VAL A 37 21.55 -13.80 21.04
N ALA A 38 20.66 -14.28 21.92
CA ALA A 38 20.20 -13.53 23.09
C ALA A 38 21.28 -13.32 24.18
N ARG A 39 22.40 -14.06 24.13
CA ARG A 39 23.50 -13.98 25.11
C ARG A 39 24.56 -12.93 24.76
N LEU A 40 24.44 -12.25 23.61
CA LEU A 40 25.44 -11.33 23.07
C LEU A 40 25.01 -9.85 23.05
N GLN A 41 23.89 -9.49 23.67
CA GLN A 41 23.56 -8.08 23.86
C GLN A 41 24.24 -7.52 25.12
N PRO A 42 25.18 -6.58 25.00
CA PRO A 42 25.74 -5.89 26.16
C PRO A 42 24.66 -5.02 26.81
N SER A 43 24.48 -5.20 28.12
CA SER A 43 23.62 -4.39 28.97
C SER A 43 24.12 -2.94 29.03
N THR A 44 23.46 -2.00 28.37
CA THR A 44 23.62 -0.58 28.67
C THR A 44 22.60 -0.16 29.72
N ARG A 45 23.11 0.13 30.92
CA ARG A 45 22.38 0.76 32.03
C ARG A 45 21.99 2.20 31.69
N SER A 46 20.80 2.55 32.18
CA SER A 46 20.37 3.84 32.74
C SER A 46 20.55 5.11 31.90
N ALA A 47 19.42 5.59 31.37
CA ALA A 47 19.18 7.02 31.20
C ALA A 47 17.91 7.40 32.00
N THR A 48 18.11 8.36 32.89
CA THR A 48 17.18 8.96 33.83
C THR A 48 15.90 9.44 33.15
N ALA A 49 14.73 9.09 33.70
CA ALA A 49 13.44 9.64 33.32
C ALA A 49 13.34 11.12 33.72
N PRO A 50 12.93 12.02 32.83
CA PRO A 50 12.29 13.27 33.22
C PRO A 50 10.76 13.08 33.21
N THR A 51 10.20 13.21 34.42
CA THR A 51 8.92 13.85 34.75
C THR A 51 7.82 13.84 33.68
N ALA A 52 6.78 13.04 33.93
CA ALA A 52 5.46 13.20 33.32
C ALA A 52 4.95 14.64 33.48
N SER A 53 4.62 15.29 32.36
CA SER A 53 3.85 16.53 32.30
C SER A 53 2.49 16.24 31.67
N PRO A 54 1.42 16.95 32.08
CA PRO A 54 0.06 16.46 32.01
C PRO A 54 -0.54 16.56 30.61
N ALA A 55 -1.50 15.68 30.34
CA ALA A 55 -2.35 15.74 29.15
C ALA A 55 -3.09 17.09 29.06
N PRO A 56 -3.09 17.77 27.91
CA PRO A 56 -4.17 18.65 27.51
C PRO A 56 -5.20 17.78 26.77
N GLY A 57 -6.43 17.63 27.23
CA GLY A 57 -7.36 18.74 27.35
C GLY A 57 -7.93 19.04 25.97
N ALA A 58 -8.99 18.31 25.59
CA ALA A 58 -9.72 18.52 24.35
C ALA A 58 -10.21 19.98 24.25
N SER A 59 -9.81 20.71 23.21
CA SER A 59 -10.50 21.88 22.65
C SER A 59 -9.82 22.33 21.35
N GLY A 60 -10.47 22.05 20.21
CA GLY A 60 -10.16 22.62 18.89
C GLY A 60 -9.14 21.84 18.05
N THR A 61 -9.57 20.75 17.40
CA THR A 61 -8.72 19.93 16.52
C THR A 61 -8.40 20.66 15.21
N GLY A 62 -7.52 21.66 15.26
CA GLY A 62 -6.75 22.06 14.09
C GLY A 62 -5.64 21.04 13.89
N ILE A 63 -5.58 20.38 12.74
CA ILE A 63 -4.40 19.58 12.37
C ILE A 63 -3.20 20.53 12.37
N ALA A 64 -2.17 20.22 13.17
CA ALA A 64 -0.93 20.97 13.12
C ALA A 64 -0.27 20.70 11.76
N LEU A 65 -0.27 21.69 10.88
CA LEU A 65 0.31 21.56 9.56
C LEU A 65 1.84 21.61 9.66
N ASN A 66 2.52 20.62 9.09
CA ASN A 66 3.99 20.58 9.02
C ASN A 66 4.52 21.40 7.83
N HIS A 67 3.67 21.64 6.82
CA HIS A 67 4.02 22.33 5.58
C HIS A 67 3.18 23.61 5.35
N ASP A 68 3.77 24.57 4.62
CA ASP A 68 3.05 25.78 4.18
C ASP A 68 2.10 25.44 3.01
N LEU A 69 0.79 25.48 3.29
CA LEU A 69 -0.26 25.20 2.32
C LEU A 69 -0.87 26.46 1.68
N SER A 70 -0.30 27.63 1.94
CA SER A 70 -0.92 28.92 1.60
C SER A 70 -0.99 29.21 0.09
N ARG A 71 -0.26 28.46 -0.74
CA ARG A 71 -0.14 28.69 -2.18
C ARG A 71 -0.28 27.39 -2.97
N PRO A 72 -1.51 26.93 -3.23
CA PRO A 72 -1.70 25.81 -4.12
C PRO A 72 -1.31 26.19 -5.56
N ILE A 73 -0.72 25.26 -6.28
CA ILE A 73 -0.36 25.39 -7.70
C ILE A 73 -1.47 24.91 -8.64
N ARG A 74 -2.58 24.42 -8.07
CA ARG A 74 -3.80 23.96 -8.76
C ARG A 74 -5.03 24.49 -8.03
N HIS A 75 -6.18 24.46 -8.69
CA HIS A 75 -7.40 25.07 -8.16
C HIS A 75 -8.51 24.07 -7.82
N ALA A 76 -8.41 22.82 -8.26
CA ALA A 76 -9.33 21.75 -7.89
C ALA A 76 -8.66 20.36 -7.98
N VAL A 77 -9.30 19.37 -7.37
CA VAL A 77 -8.93 17.95 -7.42
C VAL A 77 -10.14 17.13 -7.87
N VAL A 78 -9.94 16.20 -8.79
CA VAL A 78 -10.93 15.20 -9.21
C VAL A 78 -10.38 13.81 -8.91
N LEU A 79 -11.11 13.07 -8.10
CA LEU A 79 -10.86 11.65 -7.86
C LEU A 79 -11.67 10.83 -8.88
N VAL A 80 -10.99 9.95 -9.62
CA VAL A 80 -11.60 9.13 -10.68
C VAL A 80 -11.50 7.67 -10.26
N PRO A 81 -12.60 7.05 -9.77
CA PRO A 81 -12.65 5.61 -9.58
C PRO A 81 -12.38 4.89 -10.91
N LEU A 82 -11.58 3.83 -10.88
CA LEU A 82 -11.28 3.01 -12.05
C LEU A 82 -11.94 1.64 -11.89
N ASP A 83 -12.63 1.18 -12.94
CA ASP A 83 -13.40 -0.07 -12.98
C ASP A 83 -14.30 -0.26 -11.75
N ASP A 84 -13.98 -1.23 -10.90
CA ASP A 84 -14.75 -1.67 -9.73
C ASP A 84 -14.32 -0.99 -8.43
N PHE A 85 -13.50 0.07 -8.51
CA PHE A 85 -13.08 0.80 -7.33
C PHE A 85 -14.30 1.31 -6.53
N PRO A 86 -14.40 1.01 -5.22
CA PRO A 86 -15.58 1.36 -4.43
C PRO A 86 -15.80 2.88 -4.34
N THR A 87 -16.91 3.36 -4.90
CA THR A 87 -17.22 4.81 -4.96
C THR A 87 -17.44 5.42 -3.57
N ASP A 88 -17.93 4.64 -2.61
CA ASP A 88 -18.06 5.04 -1.20
C ASP A 88 -16.69 5.34 -0.57
N ARG A 89 -15.65 4.57 -0.92
CA ARG A 89 -14.27 4.82 -0.47
C ARG A 89 -13.69 6.09 -1.10
N ALA A 90 -13.93 6.32 -2.40
CA ALA A 90 -13.56 7.58 -3.05
C ALA A 90 -14.25 8.79 -2.40
N THR A 91 -15.53 8.64 -2.09
CA THR A 91 -16.35 9.66 -1.41
C THR A 91 -15.84 9.95 0.01
N ALA A 92 -15.50 8.92 0.77
CA ALA A 92 -14.94 9.10 2.11
C ALA A 92 -13.60 9.86 2.10
N ILE A 93 -12.74 9.58 1.11
CA ILE A 93 -11.48 10.32 0.93
C ILE A 93 -11.75 11.77 0.56
N ARG A 94 -12.66 12.03 -0.41
CA ARG A 94 -13.10 13.38 -0.76
C ARG A 94 -13.53 14.16 0.48
N ASP A 95 -14.43 13.58 1.28
CA ASP A 95 -15.01 14.26 2.44
C ASP A 95 -13.97 14.57 3.51
N ARG A 96 -13.08 13.62 3.81
CA ARG A 96 -11.96 13.84 4.73
C ARG A 96 -11.06 14.97 4.23
N LEU A 97 -10.61 14.90 2.98
CA LEU A 97 -9.66 15.89 2.44
C LEU A 97 -10.28 17.28 2.28
N ALA A 98 -11.55 17.36 1.91
CA ALA A 98 -12.30 18.61 1.85
C ALA A 98 -12.42 19.25 3.25
N ALA A 99 -12.69 18.45 4.28
CA ALA A 99 -12.81 18.92 5.66
C ALA A 99 -11.46 19.38 6.23
N ASP A 100 -10.43 18.55 6.08
CA ASP A 100 -9.11 18.76 6.70
C ASP A 100 -8.36 19.94 6.06
N TYR A 101 -8.45 20.09 4.74
CA TYR A 101 -7.61 21.01 3.96
C TYR A 101 -8.38 22.08 3.18
N ARG A 102 -9.72 22.08 3.27
CA ARG A 102 -10.61 23.00 2.49
C ARG A 102 -10.35 22.93 0.98
N LEU A 103 -10.03 21.74 0.50
CA LEU A 103 -9.74 21.47 -0.91
C LEU A 103 -11.04 21.47 -1.73
N PRO A 104 -11.06 22.13 -2.90
CA PRO A 104 -12.10 21.92 -3.90
C PRO A 104 -11.90 20.54 -4.54
N ILE A 105 -12.51 19.51 -3.96
CA ILE A 105 -12.34 18.12 -4.38
C ILE A 105 -13.69 17.47 -4.73
N SER A 106 -13.74 16.76 -5.85
CA SER A 106 -14.91 16.01 -6.32
C SER A 106 -14.56 14.57 -6.68
N VAL A 107 -15.58 13.72 -6.82
CA VAL A 107 -15.46 12.35 -7.33
C VAL A 107 -16.18 12.30 -8.68
N ALA A 108 -15.50 11.82 -9.72
CA ALA A 108 -16.05 11.63 -11.05
C ALA A 108 -16.82 10.31 -11.19
N GLU A 109 -17.44 10.09 -12.35
CA GLU A 109 -17.95 8.77 -12.72
C GLU A 109 -16.81 7.75 -12.81
N SER A 110 -17.13 6.47 -12.56
CA SER A 110 -16.13 5.41 -12.71
C SER A 110 -15.72 5.29 -14.17
N LEU A 111 -14.42 5.21 -14.40
CA LEU A 111 -13.82 5.11 -15.72
C LEU A 111 -13.39 3.66 -15.97
N SER A 112 -13.86 3.09 -17.09
CA SER A 112 -13.45 1.74 -17.50
C SER A 112 -12.02 1.74 -18.04
N ILE A 113 -11.19 0.86 -17.51
CA ILE A 113 -9.82 0.72 -17.94
C ILE A 113 -9.78 -0.02 -19.29
N HIS A 114 -8.98 0.50 -20.23
CA HIS A 114 -8.78 -0.21 -21.51
C HIS A 114 -7.84 -1.41 -21.32
N GLU A 115 -8.13 -2.52 -22.00
CA GLU A 115 -7.30 -3.74 -21.94
C GLU A 115 -5.83 -3.47 -22.30
N GLU A 116 -5.57 -2.51 -23.19
CA GLU A 116 -4.22 -2.09 -23.62
C GLU A 116 -3.37 -1.48 -22.50
N THR A 117 -3.99 -1.10 -21.38
CA THR A 117 -3.27 -0.57 -20.22
C THR A 117 -2.70 -1.67 -19.32
N PHE A 118 -3.09 -2.93 -19.56
CA PHE A 118 -2.54 -4.06 -18.84
C PHE A 118 -1.24 -4.55 -19.49
N ASP A 119 -0.34 -5.04 -18.64
CA ASP A 119 0.80 -5.77 -19.13
C ASP A 119 0.40 -7.19 -19.60
N PRO A 120 0.83 -7.66 -20.77
CA PRO A 120 0.45 -9.00 -21.23
C PRO A 120 1.05 -10.14 -20.39
N GLY A 121 2.17 -9.90 -19.69
CA GLY A 121 2.89 -10.91 -18.92
C GLY A 121 2.54 -10.94 -17.43
N SER A 122 1.89 -9.89 -16.94
CA SER A 122 1.47 -9.71 -15.55
C SER A 122 0.11 -9.05 -15.55
N ASN A 123 -0.87 -9.55 -14.80
CA ASN A 123 -2.21 -8.94 -14.73
C ASN A 123 -2.21 -7.61 -13.92
N GLN A 124 -1.18 -6.79 -14.13
CA GLN A 124 -0.93 -5.50 -13.52
C GLN A 124 -1.17 -4.41 -14.57
N LEU A 125 -1.70 -3.29 -14.11
CA LEU A 125 -1.78 -2.06 -14.88
C LEU A 125 -0.39 -1.50 -15.12
N VAL A 126 -0.14 -1.03 -16.34
CA VAL A 126 1.00 -0.18 -16.68
C VAL A 126 0.62 1.24 -16.29
N ALA A 127 1.29 1.77 -15.26
CA ALA A 127 0.98 3.07 -14.69
C ALA A 127 1.00 4.20 -15.72
N GLU A 128 1.98 4.17 -16.63
CA GLU A 128 2.13 5.13 -17.70
C GLU A 128 0.91 5.14 -18.64
N SER A 129 0.44 3.96 -19.07
CA SER A 129 -0.74 3.83 -19.93
C SER A 129 -2.02 4.34 -19.26
N ILE A 130 -2.15 4.16 -17.94
CA ILE A 130 -3.28 4.69 -17.17
C ILE A 130 -3.23 6.21 -17.06
N ILE A 131 -2.05 6.80 -16.89
CA ILE A 131 -1.89 8.26 -16.91
C ILE A 131 -2.32 8.82 -18.27
N ASP A 132 -1.93 8.18 -19.37
CA ASP A 132 -2.31 8.62 -20.72
C ASP A 132 -3.84 8.55 -20.92
N GLN A 133 -4.47 7.45 -20.49
CA GLN A 133 -5.92 7.29 -20.57
C GLN A 133 -6.66 8.33 -19.72
N LEU A 134 -6.25 8.52 -18.46
CA LEU A 134 -6.81 9.56 -17.57
C LEU A 134 -6.64 10.95 -18.18
N GLY A 135 -5.45 11.25 -18.70
CA GLY A 135 -5.16 12.54 -19.30
C GLY A 135 -6.00 12.85 -20.55
N ALA A 136 -6.34 11.82 -21.33
CA ALA A 136 -7.19 11.94 -22.52
C ALA A 136 -8.67 12.14 -22.16
N LEU A 137 -9.16 11.46 -21.11
CA LEU A 137 -10.57 11.48 -20.71
C LEU A 137 -10.93 12.59 -19.71
N HIS A 138 -9.93 13.15 -19.01
CA HIS A 138 -10.08 14.25 -18.07
C HIS A 138 -9.20 15.46 -18.46
N PRO A 139 -9.40 16.10 -19.62
CA PRO A 139 -8.52 17.16 -20.13
C PRO A 139 -8.48 18.41 -19.23
N GLU A 140 -9.36 18.54 -18.24
CA GLU A 140 -9.33 19.61 -17.23
C GLU A 140 -8.00 19.70 -16.46
N TRP A 141 -7.16 18.65 -16.45
CA TRP A 141 -5.82 18.74 -15.88
C TRP A 141 -4.97 19.85 -16.52
N GLN A 142 -5.18 20.11 -17.82
CA GLN A 142 -4.51 21.18 -18.58
C GLN A 142 -4.93 22.58 -18.12
N ALA A 143 -6.12 22.69 -17.54
CA ALA A 143 -6.64 23.93 -16.97
C ALA A 143 -6.19 24.15 -15.52
N GLY A 144 -5.37 23.26 -14.95
CA GLY A 144 -4.88 23.35 -13.57
C GLY A 144 -5.72 22.59 -12.55
N VAL A 145 -6.49 21.60 -12.99
CA VAL A 145 -7.10 20.58 -12.11
C VAL A 145 -6.09 19.46 -11.84
N LEU A 146 -6.14 18.85 -10.65
CA LEU A 146 -5.43 17.62 -10.34
C LEU A 146 -6.37 16.43 -10.58
N VAL A 147 -6.00 15.50 -11.45
CA VAL A 147 -6.75 14.27 -11.71
C VAL A 147 -6.03 13.11 -11.03
N ILE A 148 -6.74 12.35 -10.19
CA ILE A 148 -6.19 11.17 -9.50
C ILE A 148 -7.06 9.95 -9.78
N GLY A 149 -6.54 8.99 -10.54
CA GLY A 149 -7.13 7.68 -10.71
C GLY A 149 -7.01 6.83 -9.44
N LEU A 150 -8.08 6.15 -9.07
CA LEU A 150 -8.16 5.27 -7.90
C LEU A 150 -8.47 3.85 -8.35
N THR A 151 -7.60 2.89 -8.05
CA THR A 151 -7.78 1.49 -8.48
C THR A 151 -7.48 0.50 -7.39
N THR A 152 -8.18 -0.64 -7.44
CA THR A 152 -7.93 -1.84 -6.63
C THR A 152 -6.96 -2.80 -7.33
N THR A 153 -6.73 -2.59 -8.63
CA THR A 153 -5.87 -3.42 -9.48
C THR A 153 -4.40 -3.09 -9.24
N ASP A 154 -3.56 -4.12 -9.21
CA ASP A 154 -2.13 -3.96 -9.03
C ASP A 154 -1.51 -3.21 -10.20
N MET A 155 -0.45 -2.46 -9.94
CA MET A 155 0.16 -1.55 -10.89
C MET A 155 1.67 -1.70 -10.88
N ARG A 156 2.27 -1.63 -12.07
CA ARG A 156 3.71 -1.56 -12.30
C ARG A 156 4.08 -0.31 -13.08
N ILE A 157 5.34 0.09 -13.00
CA ILE A 157 5.90 1.20 -13.77
C ILE A 157 6.81 0.58 -14.84
N ALA A 158 6.49 0.75 -16.12
CA ALA A 158 7.29 0.20 -17.22
C ALA A 158 8.73 0.73 -17.20
N GLY A 159 8.92 2.00 -16.83
CA GLY A 159 10.25 2.59 -16.67
C GLY A 159 11.06 2.05 -15.48
N ARG A 160 10.50 1.20 -14.61
CA ARG A 160 11.14 0.63 -13.41
C ARG A 160 10.94 -0.89 -13.35
N PRO A 161 11.56 -1.66 -14.26
CA PRO A 161 11.38 -3.12 -14.32
C PRO A 161 11.94 -3.86 -13.09
N ASP A 162 12.78 -3.21 -12.28
CA ASP A 162 13.27 -3.71 -11.00
C ASP A 162 12.21 -3.68 -9.89
N TRP A 163 11.13 -2.92 -10.08
CA TRP A 163 10.04 -2.80 -9.11
C TRP A 163 8.94 -3.82 -9.39
N ARG A 164 8.60 -4.61 -8.36
CA ARG A 164 7.53 -5.62 -8.46
C ARG A 164 6.14 -5.01 -8.58
N PHE A 165 5.91 -3.86 -7.95
CA PHE A 165 4.65 -3.12 -7.97
C PHE A 165 4.92 -1.65 -7.63
N ALA A 166 3.91 -0.80 -7.81
CA ALA A 166 3.92 0.60 -7.40
C ALA A 166 2.58 0.97 -6.74
N PHE A 167 2.65 1.59 -5.56
CA PHE A 167 1.46 2.13 -4.89
C PHE A 167 0.85 3.32 -5.61
N SER A 168 1.69 4.11 -6.28
CA SER A 168 1.25 5.30 -7.00
C SER A 168 2.23 5.66 -8.10
N TYR A 169 1.73 6.31 -9.13
CA TYR A 169 2.53 6.95 -10.16
C TYR A 169 1.95 8.33 -10.47
N ARG A 170 2.80 9.26 -10.90
CA ARG A 170 2.41 10.63 -11.20
C ARG A 170 3.28 11.23 -12.30
N VAL A 171 2.69 12.14 -13.04
CA VAL A 171 3.40 13.09 -13.91
C VAL A 171 3.25 14.50 -13.34
N SER A 172 4.26 15.34 -13.54
CA SER A 172 4.32 16.72 -13.00
C SER A 172 3.10 17.56 -13.38
N ASP A 173 2.47 17.21 -14.48
CA ASP A 173 1.48 18.03 -15.16
C ASP A 173 0.09 17.93 -14.52
N GLY A 174 -0.08 17.05 -13.53
CA GLY A 174 -1.28 17.03 -12.67
C GLY A 174 -2.14 15.80 -12.78
N VAL A 175 -1.57 14.70 -13.28
CA VAL A 175 -2.25 13.42 -13.35
C VAL A 175 -1.48 12.43 -12.49
N ALA A 176 -2.22 11.70 -11.67
CA ALA A 176 -1.69 10.63 -10.85
C ALA A 176 -2.64 9.43 -10.85
N VAL A 177 -2.11 8.29 -10.44
CA VAL A 177 -2.89 7.07 -10.16
C VAL A 177 -2.38 6.46 -8.86
N VAL A 178 -3.30 5.94 -8.04
CA VAL A 178 -3.01 5.26 -6.78
C VAL A 178 -3.70 3.90 -6.77
N SER A 179 -2.95 2.84 -6.43
CA SER A 179 -3.43 1.47 -6.33
C SER A 179 -3.48 0.99 -4.88
N SER A 180 -4.59 0.36 -4.49
CA SER A 180 -4.71 -0.30 -3.18
C SER A 180 -4.26 -1.76 -3.16
N ALA A 181 -3.89 -2.35 -4.30
CA ALA A 181 -3.72 -3.81 -4.44
C ALA A 181 -2.72 -4.42 -3.47
N ASN A 182 -1.58 -3.76 -3.27
CA ASN A 182 -0.51 -4.20 -2.39
C ASN A 182 -0.56 -3.56 -0.99
N MET A 183 -1.71 -3.01 -0.59
CA MET A 183 -1.88 -2.33 0.72
C MET A 183 -2.57 -3.18 1.78
N SER A 184 -3.00 -4.41 1.45
CA SER A 184 -3.45 -5.40 2.44
C SER A 184 -2.28 -6.28 2.89
N VAL A 185 -2.04 -6.37 4.20
CA VAL A 185 -1.12 -7.38 4.74
C VAL A 185 -1.93 -8.61 5.13
N PHE A 186 -1.40 -9.82 4.91
CA PHE A 186 -2.09 -11.09 5.22
C PHE A 186 -2.53 -11.21 6.71
N LEU A 187 -1.87 -10.48 7.62
CA LEU A 187 -2.17 -10.43 9.04
C LEU A 187 -3.01 -9.21 9.46
N ASP A 188 -3.37 -8.33 8.52
CA ASP A 188 -4.31 -7.25 8.79
C ASP A 188 -5.73 -7.82 8.85
N PHE A 189 -6.22 -8.06 10.06
CA PHE A 189 -7.61 -8.43 10.29
C PHE A 189 -8.60 -7.25 10.15
N GLY A 190 -8.13 -6.07 9.70
CA GLY A 190 -8.94 -4.87 9.53
C GLY A 190 -8.86 -4.30 8.11
N GLU A 191 -10.00 -4.30 7.41
CA GLU A 191 -10.18 -3.61 6.12
C GLU A 191 -9.75 -2.13 6.20
N ASP A 192 -9.85 -1.54 7.39
CA ASP A 192 -9.51 -0.16 7.69
C ASP A 192 -8.02 0.17 7.49
N ALA A 193 -7.11 -0.79 7.71
CA ALA A 193 -5.67 -0.55 7.56
C ALA A 193 -5.29 -0.28 6.11
N ARG A 194 -5.82 -1.10 5.17
CA ARG A 194 -5.65 -0.91 3.73
C ARG A 194 -6.12 0.48 3.30
N TRP A 195 -7.31 0.87 3.73
CA TRP A 195 -7.92 2.14 3.31
C TRP A 195 -7.26 3.35 3.95
N ASN A 196 -6.70 3.22 5.16
CA ASN A 196 -5.87 4.26 5.76
C ASN A 196 -4.59 4.48 4.95
N ARG A 197 -3.85 3.41 4.62
CA ARG A 197 -2.65 3.48 3.76
C ARG A 197 -2.98 4.09 2.39
N PHE A 198 -4.09 3.69 1.81
CA PHE A 198 -4.55 4.24 0.54
C PHE A 198 -4.83 5.74 0.65
N GLY A 199 -5.54 6.18 1.69
CA GLY A 199 -5.80 7.60 1.98
C GLY A 199 -4.52 8.42 2.12
N LYS A 200 -3.51 7.91 2.84
CA LYS A 200 -2.18 8.55 2.92
C LYS A 200 -1.55 8.71 1.54
N MET A 201 -1.59 7.67 0.71
CA MET A 201 -0.98 7.73 -0.63
C MET A 201 -1.72 8.68 -1.58
N VAL A 202 -3.03 8.84 -1.44
CA VAL A 202 -3.82 9.87 -2.16
C VAL A 202 -3.44 11.27 -1.66
N LEU A 203 -3.44 11.51 -0.34
CA LEU A 203 -3.03 12.80 0.24
C LEU A 203 -1.61 13.17 -0.20
N ARG A 204 -0.71 12.20 -0.28
CA ARG A 204 0.66 12.41 -0.77
C ARG A 204 0.71 12.89 -2.22
N GLN A 205 -0.18 12.42 -3.10
CA GLN A 205 -0.26 12.97 -4.46
C GLN A 205 -0.82 14.39 -4.46
N VAL A 206 -1.81 14.69 -3.62
CA VAL A 206 -2.30 16.07 -3.42
C VAL A 206 -1.17 16.99 -2.95
N ALA A 207 -0.36 16.55 -2.01
CA ALA A 207 0.79 17.30 -1.51
C ALA A 207 1.76 17.70 -2.63
N PHE A 208 2.13 16.73 -3.48
CA PHE A 208 3.07 16.98 -4.58
C PHE A 208 2.46 17.78 -5.72
N LEU A 209 1.24 17.44 -6.14
CA LEU A 209 0.67 17.95 -7.38
C LEU A 209 -0.23 19.16 -7.18
N TYR A 210 -0.94 19.26 -6.05
CA TYR A 210 -1.81 20.39 -5.74
C TYR A 210 -1.07 21.51 -4.99
N TYR A 211 -0.22 21.16 -4.02
CA TYR A 211 0.54 22.13 -3.22
C TYR A 211 1.98 22.35 -3.71
N GLY A 212 2.49 21.52 -4.62
CA GLY A 212 3.85 21.67 -5.14
C GLY A 212 4.94 21.37 -4.11
N LEU A 213 4.62 20.62 -3.05
CA LEU A 213 5.57 20.25 -2.02
C LEU A 213 6.64 19.31 -2.58
N ARG A 214 7.78 19.18 -1.89
CA ARG A 214 8.90 18.34 -2.34
C ARG A 214 9.12 17.17 -1.40
N PRO A 215 9.64 16.03 -1.92
CA PRO A 215 9.99 14.90 -1.07
C PRO A 215 11.01 15.28 0.00
N VAL A 216 10.88 14.67 1.18
CA VAL A 216 11.80 14.86 2.31
C VAL A 216 12.43 13.53 2.73
N THR A 217 13.44 13.59 3.61
CA THR A 217 14.16 12.42 4.11
C THR A 217 13.70 11.96 5.49
N ASP A 218 12.83 12.72 6.17
CA ASP A 218 12.24 12.32 7.44
C ASP A 218 11.24 11.18 7.21
N PRO A 219 11.45 9.99 7.80
CA PRO A 219 10.59 8.83 7.60
C PRO A 219 9.24 8.92 8.32
N SER A 220 9.02 9.95 9.14
CA SER A 220 7.75 10.23 9.81
C SER A 220 6.89 11.26 9.07
N ASP A 221 7.44 11.93 8.04
CA ASP A 221 6.71 12.90 7.23
C ASP A 221 5.97 12.21 6.07
N LEU A 222 4.76 12.66 5.74
CA LEU A 222 4.00 12.18 4.59
C LEU A 222 4.82 12.22 3.28
N LEU A 223 5.69 13.21 3.13
CA LEU A 223 6.51 13.46 1.95
C LEU A 223 7.79 12.62 1.92
N TYR A 224 7.99 11.67 2.84
CA TYR A 224 9.16 10.79 2.86
C TYR A 224 9.41 10.17 1.48
N ASN A 225 10.65 10.25 1.00
CA ASN A 225 11.00 9.96 -0.40
C ASN A 225 11.11 8.46 -0.73
N SER A 226 11.15 7.58 0.27
CA SER A 226 11.47 6.15 0.10
C SER A 226 10.36 5.25 0.63
N ILE A 227 9.26 5.16 -0.11
CA ILE A 227 8.12 4.27 0.20
C ILE A 227 8.23 3.02 -0.68
N LEU A 228 8.69 1.91 -0.10
CA LEU A 228 8.90 0.64 -0.82
C LEU A 228 8.03 -0.49 -0.28
N SER A 229 7.37 -0.27 0.86
CA SER A 229 6.57 -1.28 1.56
C SER A 229 5.37 -0.65 2.27
N THR A 230 4.43 -1.48 2.71
CA THR A 230 3.32 -1.07 3.59
C THR A 230 3.83 -0.53 4.92
N ASP A 231 4.92 -1.09 5.46
CA ASP A 231 5.53 -0.63 6.71
C ASP A 231 6.04 0.81 6.59
N ASP A 232 6.49 1.21 5.39
CA ASP A 232 6.88 2.60 5.13
C ASP A 232 5.66 3.52 5.12
N VAL A 233 4.54 3.07 4.52
CA VAL A 233 3.28 3.83 4.51
C VAL A 233 2.68 3.93 5.93
N ASP A 234 2.88 2.93 6.77
CA ASP A 234 2.43 2.97 8.16
C ASP A 234 3.23 3.96 9.00
N ARG A 235 4.52 4.14 8.68
CA ARG A 235 5.44 5.04 9.40
C ARG A 235 5.25 6.53 9.09
N ILE A 236 4.88 6.87 7.84
CA ILE A 236 4.66 8.26 7.46
C ILE A 236 3.40 8.83 8.13
N ALA A 237 3.39 10.15 8.34
CA ALA A 237 2.23 10.88 8.83
C ALA A 237 0.99 10.69 7.93
N ASP A 238 -0.18 10.92 8.50
CA ASP A 238 -1.46 10.96 7.79
C ASP A 238 -1.97 12.39 7.55
N HIS A 239 -1.10 13.37 7.74
CA HIS A 239 -1.37 14.80 7.59
C HIS A 239 -0.20 15.53 6.91
N LEU A 240 -0.50 16.71 6.34
CA LEU A 240 0.47 17.68 5.82
C LEU A 240 0.98 18.63 6.88
#